data_AF-A0A356KQE7-F1
#
_entry.id   AF-A0A356KQE7-F1
#
_cell.length_a   1.000
_cell.length_b   1.000
_cell.length_c   1.000
_cell.angle_alpha   90.00
_cell.angle_beta   90.00
_cell.angle_gamma   90.00
#
_symmetry.space_group_name_H-M   'P 1'
#
loop_
_entity.id
_entity.type
_entity.pdbx_description
1 polymer ?
#
loop_
_entity_poly.entity_id
_entity_poly.type
_entity_poly.pdbx_seq_one_letter_code
_entity_poly.pdbx_strand_id
1 'polypeptide(L)'
;AALLPRPPPHADHLTAAAHLKQKRGCQTVIGAGITRVQETWKGVFNLPWLKTDGSQFDVLINDGDQLEAGSLVIEAILTEGHTPASFTYKIGDALFVGDLIFVPDSGTARCDFPGGSAAVMYQAIQKLYQLPDETRVFTLHDYKPGGRELQFQSTIGEEKARNKHLPADKSEADFVALRDELEANKPAPTLLFPSVQVNINGGVLPPAEENGVAFLKIPLNQFKAG
;
A
#
# COMPACT_ATOMS: atom_id res chain seq x y z
N ALA A 1 8.97 -19.96 -8.54
CA ALA A 1 7.70 -19.70 -9.26
C ALA A 1 7.61 -18.21 -9.58
N ALA A 2 6.77 -17.78 -10.54
CA ALA A 2 6.56 -16.33 -10.73
C ALA A 2 5.73 -15.79 -9.56
N LEU A 3 6.22 -14.75 -8.88
CA LEU A 3 5.55 -14.10 -7.75
C LEU A 3 4.92 -12.79 -8.19
N LEU A 4 3.79 -12.43 -7.59
CA LEU A 4 3.18 -11.11 -7.65
C LEU A 4 3.17 -10.48 -6.25
N PRO A 5 4.29 -9.87 -5.82
CA PRO A 5 4.33 -9.07 -4.59
C PRO A 5 3.40 -7.88 -4.73
N ARG A 6 2.62 -7.60 -3.69
CA ARG A 6 1.73 -6.45 -3.66
C ARG A 6 1.95 -5.61 -2.40
N PRO A 7 1.78 -4.29 -2.50
CA PRO A 7 1.52 -3.41 -1.37
C PRO A 7 0.18 -3.80 -0.68
N PRO A 8 -0.29 -3.05 0.33
CA PRO A 8 -1.56 -3.38 0.97
C PRO A 8 -2.74 -3.24 -0.02
N PRO A 9 -3.96 -3.70 0.32
CA PRO A 9 -5.11 -3.51 -0.54
C PRO A 9 -5.29 -2.03 -0.95
N HIS A 10 -5.11 -1.76 -2.24
CA HIS A 10 -5.18 -0.40 -2.78
C HIS A 10 -6.59 0.18 -2.64
N ALA A 11 -6.65 1.49 -2.41
CA ALA A 11 -7.89 2.25 -2.27
C ALA A 11 -8.25 3.01 -3.55
N ASP A 12 -7.35 3.09 -4.51
CA ASP A 12 -7.46 3.95 -5.69
C ASP A 12 -7.64 3.16 -6.99
N HIS A 13 -7.38 1.85 -7.00
CA HIS A 13 -7.60 0.98 -8.15
C HIS A 13 -7.88 -0.49 -7.76
N LEU A 14 -8.54 -1.22 -8.66
CA LEU A 14 -8.73 -2.67 -8.53
C LEU A 14 -7.47 -3.39 -9.01
N THR A 15 -7.00 -4.36 -8.22
CA THR A 15 -5.86 -5.20 -8.56
C THR A 15 -6.21 -6.19 -9.68
N ALA A 16 -5.29 -6.41 -10.61
CA ALA A 16 -5.42 -7.43 -11.66
C ALA A 16 -4.80 -8.79 -11.27
N ALA A 17 -4.37 -9.00 -10.01
CA ALA A 17 -3.55 -10.17 -9.69
C ALA A 17 -4.29 -11.50 -9.85
N ALA A 18 -5.59 -11.57 -9.54
CA ALA A 18 -6.38 -12.77 -9.78
C ALA A 18 -6.42 -13.13 -11.28
N HIS A 19 -6.57 -12.12 -12.14
CA HIS A 19 -6.54 -12.28 -13.59
C HIS A 19 -5.17 -12.73 -14.09
N LEU A 20 -4.10 -12.13 -13.58
CA LEU A 20 -2.72 -12.51 -13.93
C LEU A 20 -2.39 -13.91 -13.44
N LYS A 21 -2.79 -14.29 -12.22
CA LYS A 21 -2.66 -15.65 -11.68
C LYS A 21 -3.32 -16.67 -12.60
N GLN A 22 -4.56 -16.42 -13.02
CA GLN A 22 -5.27 -17.30 -13.94
C GLN A 22 -4.55 -17.45 -15.28
N LYS A 23 -4.02 -16.34 -15.84
CA LYS A 23 -3.37 -16.35 -17.16
C LYS A 23 -1.92 -16.84 -17.16
N ARG A 24 -1.21 -16.70 -16.05
CA ARG A 24 0.25 -16.87 -15.98
C ARG A 24 0.71 -17.89 -14.95
N GLY A 25 -0.19 -18.41 -14.10
CA GLY A 25 0.13 -19.38 -13.07
C GLY A 25 1.06 -18.85 -11.97
N CYS A 26 1.10 -17.52 -11.77
CA CYS A 26 1.89 -16.89 -10.71
C CYS A 26 1.21 -17.01 -9.34
N GLN A 27 2.01 -16.92 -8.28
CA GLN A 27 1.52 -16.89 -6.90
C GLN A 27 1.32 -15.44 -6.45
N THR A 28 0.19 -15.16 -5.81
CA THR A 28 -0.06 -13.85 -5.20
C THR A 28 0.57 -13.78 -3.82
N VAL A 29 1.25 -12.67 -3.55
CA VAL A 29 1.91 -12.45 -2.25
C VAL A 29 1.37 -11.17 -1.61
N ILE A 30 1.14 -11.22 -0.30
CA ILE A 30 0.75 -10.04 0.50
C ILE A 30 1.25 -10.15 1.94
N GLY A 31 1.40 -9.02 2.62
CA GLY A 31 1.72 -8.98 4.04
C GLY A 31 0.70 -9.73 4.91
N ALA A 32 1.18 -10.47 5.91
CA ALA A 32 0.34 -11.22 6.86
C ALA A 32 -0.65 -10.32 7.63
N GLY A 33 -0.33 -9.02 7.75
CA GLY A 33 -1.24 -8.00 8.30
C GLY A 33 -2.55 -7.80 7.51
N ILE A 34 -2.69 -8.41 6.32
CA ILE A 34 -3.93 -8.41 5.52
C ILE A 34 -5.16 -8.87 6.30
N THR A 35 -5.00 -9.78 7.26
CA THR A 35 -6.10 -10.30 8.08
C THR A 35 -6.81 -9.19 8.85
N ARG A 36 -6.05 -8.27 9.46
CA ARG A 36 -6.59 -7.08 10.16
C ARG A 36 -7.36 -6.15 9.22
N VAL A 37 -6.85 -5.98 7.99
CA VAL A 37 -7.51 -5.18 6.96
C VAL A 37 -8.81 -5.86 6.51
N GLN A 38 -8.80 -7.18 6.29
CA GLN A 38 -9.98 -7.96 5.96
C GLN A 38 -11.04 -7.89 7.05
N GLU A 39 -10.68 -8.05 8.33
CA GLU A 39 -11.61 -7.93 9.47
C GLU A 39 -12.29 -6.56 9.51
N THR A 40 -11.50 -5.50 9.39
CA THR A 40 -12.00 -4.13 9.38
C THR A 40 -13.01 -3.91 8.27
N TRP A 41 -12.63 -4.21 7.03
CA TRP A 41 -13.45 -3.91 5.86
C TRP A 41 -14.61 -4.90 5.66
N LYS A 42 -14.50 -6.14 6.16
CA LYS A 42 -15.62 -7.09 6.24
C LYS A 42 -16.80 -6.49 7.01
N GLY A 43 -16.51 -5.81 8.12
CA GLY A 43 -17.51 -5.10 8.92
C GLY A 43 -18.13 -3.94 8.15
N VAL A 44 -17.30 -3.06 7.58
CA VAL A 44 -17.75 -1.87 6.83
C VAL A 44 -18.67 -2.21 5.66
N PHE A 45 -18.33 -3.23 4.88
CA PHE A 45 -19.12 -3.65 3.71
C PHE A 45 -20.20 -4.69 4.03
N ASN A 46 -20.26 -5.19 5.27
CA ASN A 46 -21.11 -6.31 5.68
C ASN A 46 -20.99 -7.50 4.71
N LEU A 47 -19.81 -8.14 4.66
CA LEU A 47 -19.47 -9.22 3.73
C LEU A 47 -19.41 -10.57 4.46
N PRO A 48 -20.53 -11.27 4.68
CA PRO A 48 -20.55 -12.51 5.46
C PRO A 48 -19.72 -13.64 4.84
N TRP A 49 -19.58 -13.62 3.51
CA TRP A 49 -18.83 -14.61 2.74
C TRP A 49 -17.31 -14.41 2.76
N LEU A 50 -16.81 -13.25 3.18
CA LEU A 50 -15.37 -12.97 3.17
C LEU A 50 -14.68 -13.66 4.35
N LYS A 51 -13.73 -14.55 4.06
CA LYS A 51 -12.80 -15.05 5.09
C LYS A 51 -11.75 -13.98 5.40
N THR A 52 -11.35 -13.89 6.66
CA THR A 52 -10.41 -12.86 7.14
C THR A 52 -9.07 -13.46 7.60
N ASP A 53 -8.76 -14.64 7.08
CA ASP A 53 -7.58 -15.45 7.40
C ASP A 53 -6.46 -15.33 6.34
N GLY A 54 -6.62 -14.42 5.37
CA GLY A 54 -5.67 -14.23 4.27
C GLY A 54 -5.66 -15.38 3.24
N SER A 55 -6.54 -16.38 3.33
CA SER A 55 -6.54 -17.56 2.46
C SER A 55 -6.83 -17.27 0.96
N GLN A 56 -7.19 -16.04 0.62
CA GLN A 56 -7.34 -15.56 -0.75
C GLN A 56 -6.00 -15.32 -1.46
N PHE A 57 -4.89 -15.29 -0.71
CA PHE A 57 -3.55 -15.06 -1.20
C PHE A 57 -2.72 -16.34 -1.08
N ASP A 58 -1.81 -16.58 -2.02
CA ASP A 58 -1.01 -17.81 -2.03
C ASP A 58 0.10 -17.79 -0.98
N VAL A 59 0.66 -16.61 -0.70
CA VAL A 59 1.77 -16.43 0.24
C VAL A 59 1.48 -15.23 1.13
N LEU A 60 1.56 -15.45 2.44
CA LEU A 60 1.56 -14.40 3.46
C LEU A 60 3.00 -14.20 3.95
N ILE A 61 3.46 -12.95 3.95
CA ILE A 61 4.84 -12.58 4.35
C ILE A 61 4.87 -11.73 5.62
N ASN A 62 5.95 -11.88 6.39
CA ASN A 62 6.29 -11.11 7.57
C ASN A 62 7.52 -10.23 7.31
N ASP A 63 7.83 -9.34 8.26
CA ASP A 63 9.04 -8.53 8.21
C ASP A 63 10.31 -9.40 8.13
N GLY A 64 11.19 -9.08 7.19
CA GLY A 64 12.44 -9.81 6.96
C GLY A 64 12.31 -11.09 6.13
N ASP A 65 11.10 -11.50 5.74
CA ASP A 65 10.93 -12.66 4.85
C ASP A 65 11.62 -12.41 3.50
N GLN A 66 12.13 -13.48 2.90
CA GLN A 66 12.73 -13.44 1.57
C GLN A 66 11.92 -14.26 0.58
N LEU A 67 11.72 -13.67 -0.59
CA LEU A 67 11.04 -14.27 -1.73
C LEU A 67 12.03 -14.42 -2.88
N GLU A 68 11.87 -15.47 -3.68
CA GLU A 68 12.74 -15.74 -4.82
C GLU A 68 11.97 -15.68 -6.15
N ALA A 69 12.53 -14.95 -7.11
CA ALA A 69 12.04 -14.87 -8.48
C ALA A 69 13.20 -15.13 -9.46
N GLY A 70 13.46 -16.40 -9.76
CA GLY A 70 14.63 -16.80 -10.54
C GLY A 70 15.90 -16.54 -9.74
N SER A 71 16.82 -15.73 -10.26
CA SER A 71 18.03 -15.31 -9.55
C SER A 71 17.84 -14.07 -8.67
N LEU A 72 16.63 -13.49 -8.65
CA LEU A 72 16.34 -12.31 -7.84
C LEU A 72 15.89 -12.74 -6.44
N VAL A 73 16.56 -12.19 -5.43
CA VAL A 73 16.12 -12.22 -4.04
C VAL A 73 15.37 -10.92 -3.75
N ILE A 74 14.16 -11.06 -3.23
CA ILE A 74 13.27 -9.98 -2.86
C ILE A 74 13.10 -10.03 -1.34
N GLU A 75 13.68 -9.06 -0.65
CA GLU A 75 13.53 -8.90 0.80
C GLU A 75 12.25 -8.11 1.08
N ALA A 76 11.38 -8.66 1.92
CA ALA A 76 10.15 -8.02 2.39
C ALA A 76 10.43 -7.23 3.66
N ILE A 77 10.30 -5.90 3.59
CA ILE A 77 10.49 -5.01 4.73
C ILE A 77 9.13 -4.46 5.12
N LEU A 78 8.70 -4.72 6.36
CA LEU A 78 7.44 -4.21 6.88
C LEU A 78 7.54 -2.69 7.05
N THR A 79 6.74 -1.95 6.28
CA THR A 79 6.72 -0.49 6.29
C THR A 79 5.29 0.01 6.47
N GLU A 80 4.73 -0.28 7.63
CA GLU A 80 3.40 0.19 8.05
C GLU A 80 3.33 1.72 8.13
N GLY A 81 2.11 2.23 8.23
CA GLY A 81 1.83 3.65 8.43
C GLY A 81 0.75 4.16 7.49
N HIS A 82 0.88 3.91 6.18
CA HIS A 82 -0.22 4.14 5.24
C HIS A 82 -1.39 3.17 5.50
N THR A 83 -1.04 1.91 5.77
CA THR A 83 -1.95 0.86 6.22
C THR A 83 -1.18 -0.09 7.16
N PRO A 84 -1.87 -0.95 7.94
CA PRO A 84 -1.22 -1.96 8.78
C PRO A 84 -0.76 -3.21 8.00
N ALA A 85 -0.75 -3.17 6.66
CA ALA A 85 -0.30 -4.29 5.82
C ALA A 85 0.71 -3.84 4.74
N SER A 86 1.28 -2.64 4.89
CA SER A 86 2.19 -2.06 3.92
C SER A 86 3.59 -2.68 3.99
N PHE A 87 4.14 -3.02 2.83
CA PHE A 87 5.48 -3.57 2.67
C PHE A 87 6.27 -2.79 1.62
N THR A 88 7.57 -2.68 1.87
CA THR A 88 8.58 -2.30 0.90
C THR A 88 9.29 -3.56 0.44
N TYR A 89 9.46 -3.71 -0.88
CA TYR A 89 10.22 -4.82 -1.45
C TYR A 89 11.60 -4.35 -1.88
N LYS A 90 12.66 -4.90 -1.30
CA LYS A 90 14.04 -4.59 -1.65
C LYS A 90 14.61 -5.66 -2.57
N ILE A 91 15.11 -5.25 -3.73
CA ILE A 91 15.74 -6.11 -4.73
C ILE A 91 17.08 -5.49 -5.12
N GLY A 92 18.18 -6.07 -4.64
CA GLY A 92 19.51 -5.47 -4.81
C GLY A 92 19.59 -4.07 -4.20
N ASP A 93 19.83 -3.07 -5.06
CA ASP A 93 19.94 -1.64 -4.76
C ASP A 93 18.62 -0.86 -4.96
N ALA A 94 17.50 -1.55 -5.20
CA ALA A 94 16.20 -0.93 -5.49
C ALA A 94 15.16 -1.26 -4.42
N LEU A 95 14.38 -0.26 -4.01
CA LEU A 95 13.22 -0.37 -3.14
C LEU A 95 11.95 -0.08 -3.92
N PHE A 96 10.96 -0.96 -3.84
CA PHE A 96 9.59 -0.70 -4.28
C PHE A 96 8.75 -0.42 -3.04
N VAL A 97 8.49 0.86 -2.76
CA VAL A 97 8.03 1.30 -1.43
C VAL A 97 6.50 1.35 -1.26
N GLY A 98 5.75 1.02 -2.31
CA GLY A 98 4.29 1.16 -2.28
C GLY A 98 3.87 2.62 -2.08
N ASP A 99 2.77 2.82 -1.35
CA ASP A 99 2.33 4.13 -0.86
C ASP A 99 2.98 4.43 0.50
N LEU A 100 4.28 4.76 0.49
CA LEU A 100 5.01 5.19 1.68
C LEU A 100 5.61 6.58 1.42
N ILE A 101 6.63 6.62 0.55
CA ILE A 101 7.30 7.83 0.07
C ILE A 101 7.00 8.00 -1.41
N PHE A 102 6.63 9.21 -1.80
CA PHE A 102 6.54 9.62 -3.20
C PHE A 102 7.83 10.32 -3.59
N VAL A 103 8.05 10.52 -4.90
CA VAL A 103 9.18 11.35 -5.37
C VAL A 103 9.23 12.70 -4.63
N PRO A 104 10.41 13.32 -4.45
CA PRO A 104 10.63 14.28 -3.37
C PRO A 104 9.67 15.48 -3.31
N ASP A 105 9.22 15.97 -4.48
CA ASP A 105 8.28 17.08 -4.59
C ASP A 105 6.81 16.72 -4.30
N SER A 106 6.52 15.43 -4.14
CA SER A 106 5.21 14.87 -3.87
C SER A 106 5.08 14.42 -2.41
N GLY A 107 6.19 14.18 -1.72
CA GLY A 107 6.23 13.98 -0.27
C GLY A 107 5.92 12.54 0.14
N THR A 108 4.85 12.34 0.90
CA THR A 108 4.49 11.06 1.53
C THR A 108 3.00 10.76 1.40
N ALA A 109 2.66 9.48 1.51
CA ALA A 109 1.28 8.99 1.47
C ALA A 109 0.44 9.48 2.66
N ARG A 110 -0.88 9.31 2.56
CA ARG A 110 -1.85 9.61 3.63
C ARG A 110 -1.84 8.52 4.71
N CYS A 111 -2.24 8.84 5.94
CA CYS A 111 -2.27 7.89 7.07
C CYS A 111 -3.67 7.75 7.71
N ASP A 112 -4.70 8.35 7.14
CA ASP A 112 -6.06 8.43 7.71
C ASP A 112 -6.97 7.25 7.33
N PHE A 113 -6.45 6.24 6.64
CA PHE A 113 -7.16 4.98 6.47
C PHE A 113 -7.22 4.20 7.79
N PRO A 114 -8.23 3.31 7.98
CA PRO A 114 -8.31 2.49 9.19
C PRO A 114 -7.00 1.73 9.47
N GLY A 115 -6.42 2.00 10.65
CA GLY A 115 -5.15 1.43 11.09
C GLY A 115 -3.89 2.10 10.54
N GLY A 116 -4.02 3.21 9.81
CA GLY A 116 -2.90 4.06 9.42
C GLY A 116 -2.40 4.92 10.60
N SER A 117 -1.12 5.33 10.53
CA SER A 117 -0.47 6.14 11.55
C SER A 117 0.76 6.86 10.98
N ALA A 118 0.77 8.19 11.09
CA ALA A 118 1.91 9.01 10.67
C ALA A 118 3.17 8.74 11.51
N ALA A 119 3.02 8.47 12.81
CA ALA A 119 4.15 8.11 13.68
C ALA A 119 4.79 6.79 13.25
N VAL A 120 3.97 5.77 12.94
CA VAL A 120 4.47 4.48 12.43
C VAL A 120 5.12 4.64 11.05
N MET A 121 4.51 5.45 10.16
CA MET A 121 5.08 5.79 8.85
C MET A 121 6.46 6.44 9.00
N TYR A 122 6.60 7.41 9.91
CA TYR A 122 7.86 8.07 10.19
C TYR A 122 8.94 7.05 10.57
N GLN A 123 8.64 6.16 11.52
CA GLN A 123 9.58 5.14 11.97
C GLN A 123 9.97 4.18 10.84
N ALA A 124 9.03 3.79 9.98
CA ALA A 124 9.30 2.97 8.80
C ALA A 124 10.25 3.68 7.81
N ILE A 125 10.02 4.97 7.54
CA ILE A 125 10.86 5.76 6.65
C ILE A 125 12.26 5.95 7.23
N GLN A 126 12.38 6.21 8.54
CA GLN A 126 13.69 6.37 9.21
C GLN A 126 14.54 5.09 9.13
N LYS A 127 13.92 3.90 9.16
CA LYS A 127 14.62 2.63 8.90
C LYS A 127 15.17 2.58 7.47
N LEU A 128 14.36 2.93 6.47
CA LEU A 128 14.82 2.96 5.07
C LEU A 128 15.92 4.01 4.84
N TYR A 129 15.89 5.14 5.55
CA TYR A 129 16.93 6.16 5.50
C TYR A 129 18.28 5.68 6.07
N GLN A 130 18.37 4.52 6.72
CA GLN A 130 19.66 3.91 7.08
C GLN A 130 20.37 3.23 5.91
N LEU A 131 19.69 3.07 4.76
CA LEU A 131 20.28 2.49 3.56
C LEU A 131 21.21 3.49 2.85
N PRO A 132 22.13 3.02 1.98
CA PRO A 132 23.02 3.88 1.21
C PRO A 132 22.26 4.90 0.38
N ASP A 133 22.80 6.11 0.25
CA ASP A 133 22.13 7.23 -0.42
C ASP A 133 21.86 6.95 -1.90
N GLU A 134 22.68 6.13 -2.56
CA GLU A 134 22.51 5.67 -3.94
C GLU A 134 21.37 4.65 -4.13
N THR A 135 20.79 4.13 -3.03
CA THR A 135 19.69 3.15 -3.10
C THR A 135 18.50 3.77 -3.82
N ARG A 136 18.08 3.13 -4.91
CA ARG A 136 16.99 3.59 -5.76
C ARG A 136 15.65 3.35 -5.07
N VAL A 137 14.76 4.34 -5.14
CA VAL A 137 13.41 4.29 -4.56
C VAL A 137 12.40 4.39 -5.69
N PHE A 138 11.54 3.39 -5.81
CA PHE A 138 10.46 3.33 -6.79
C PHE A 138 9.12 3.50 -6.07
N THR A 139 8.45 4.62 -6.36
CA THR A 139 7.12 4.95 -5.82
C THR A 139 6.02 4.19 -6.57
N LEU A 140 4.92 3.91 -5.88
CA LEU A 140 3.71 3.36 -6.51
C LEU A 140 2.95 4.41 -7.33
N HIS A 141 2.89 5.65 -6.84
CA HIS A 141 2.12 6.72 -7.45
C HIS A 141 2.95 7.98 -7.68
N ASP A 142 2.58 8.70 -8.74
CA ASP A 142 3.05 10.05 -9.02
C ASP A 142 1.89 10.91 -9.52
N TYR A 143 1.69 12.05 -8.87
CA TYR A 143 0.59 12.97 -9.15
C TYR A 143 1.02 14.17 -10.01
N LYS A 144 2.26 14.18 -10.51
CA LYS A 144 2.78 15.20 -11.45
C LYS A 144 2.54 16.65 -10.96
N PRO A 145 2.93 17.01 -9.72
CA PRO A 145 2.71 18.35 -9.17
C PRO A 145 3.30 19.43 -10.09
N GLY A 146 2.55 20.52 -10.29
CA GLY A 146 2.95 21.59 -11.20
C GLY A 146 2.92 21.21 -12.68
N GLY A 147 2.30 20.08 -13.05
CA GLY A 147 2.19 19.64 -14.44
C GLY A 147 3.48 19.08 -15.03
N ARG A 148 4.46 18.73 -14.19
CA ARG A 148 5.71 18.12 -14.64
C ARG A 148 5.49 16.75 -15.29
N GLU A 149 6.53 16.23 -15.94
CA GLU A 149 6.52 14.86 -16.46
C GLU A 149 6.43 13.80 -15.36
N LEU A 150 5.96 12.61 -15.74
CA LEU A 150 5.86 11.46 -14.84
C LEU A 150 7.24 11.10 -14.28
N GLN A 151 7.33 10.96 -12.96
CA GLN A 151 8.51 10.51 -12.25
C GLN A 151 8.12 9.42 -11.27
N PHE A 152 8.78 8.27 -11.34
CA PHE A 152 8.50 7.11 -10.50
C PHE A 152 9.74 6.63 -9.73
N GLN A 153 10.88 7.30 -9.91
CA GLN A 153 12.16 6.92 -9.31
C GLN A 153 12.82 8.13 -8.65
N SER A 154 13.36 7.90 -7.45
CA SER A 154 14.29 8.77 -6.73
C SER A 154 15.39 7.90 -6.08
N THR A 155 16.11 8.46 -5.13
CA THR A 155 17.11 7.77 -4.30
C THR A 155 16.94 8.13 -2.84
N ILE A 156 17.46 7.30 -1.92
CA ILE A 156 17.44 7.61 -0.48
C ILE A 156 18.10 8.97 -0.19
N GLY A 157 19.21 9.28 -0.85
CA GLY A 157 19.88 10.57 -0.71
C GLY A 157 19.01 11.76 -1.16
N GLU A 158 18.28 11.60 -2.27
CA GLU A 158 17.35 12.64 -2.74
C GLU A 158 16.15 12.82 -1.81
N GLU A 159 15.59 11.75 -1.27
CA GLU A 159 14.48 11.83 -0.31
C GLU A 159 14.92 12.51 0.99
N LYS A 160 16.07 12.10 1.55
CA LYS A 160 16.68 12.76 2.72
C LYS A 160 16.88 14.26 2.50
N ALA A 161 17.36 14.65 1.33
CA ALA A 161 17.72 16.05 1.06
C ALA A 161 16.52 16.92 0.68
N ARG A 162 15.51 16.36 0.00
CA ARG A 162 14.50 17.17 -0.72
C ARG A 162 13.06 16.73 -0.53
N ASN A 163 12.76 15.63 0.18
CA ASN A 163 11.38 15.24 0.39
C ASN A 163 10.63 16.35 1.12
N LYS A 164 9.61 16.94 0.50
CA LYS A 164 8.93 18.11 1.07
C LYS A 164 8.19 17.83 2.38
N HIS A 165 7.84 16.57 2.64
CA HIS A 165 7.15 16.19 3.87
C HIS A 165 8.10 15.68 4.94
N LEU A 166 9.14 14.91 4.58
CA LEU A 166 10.05 14.25 5.51
C LEU A 166 11.51 14.23 4.99
N PRO A 167 12.18 15.39 4.93
CA PRO A 167 13.63 15.44 4.79
C PRO A 167 14.29 14.89 6.07
N ALA A 168 15.59 14.57 6.00
CA ALA A 168 16.31 13.85 7.05
C ALA A 168 16.35 14.55 8.41
N ASP A 169 16.27 15.88 8.44
CA ASP A 169 16.35 16.71 9.63
C ASP A 169 14.98 16.98 10.28
N LYS A 170 13.87 16.55 9.66
CA LYS A 170 12.54 16.76 10.22
C LYS A 170 12.25 15.79 11.36
N SER A 171 11.77 16.33 12.48
CA SER A 171 11.39 15.54 13.65
C SER A 171 10.10 14.73 13.44
N GLU A 172 9.92 13.67 14.24
CA GLU A 172 8.68 12.88 14.24
C GLU A 172 7.46 13.74 14.54
N ALA A 173 7.57 14.64 15.54
CA ALA A 173 6.47 15.51 15.95
C ALA A 173 6.04 16.45 14.82
N ASP A 174 7.00 17.07 14.12
CA ASP A 174 6.70 17.96 12.99
C ASP A 174 6.11 17.21 11.80
N PHE A 175 6.57 15.97 11.57
CA PHE A 175 6.01 15.12 10.52
C PHE A 175 4.57 14.73 10.81
N VAL A 176 4.28 14.29 12.04
CA VAL A 176 2.92 13.91 12.47
C VAL A 176 1.99 15.11 12.36
N ALA A 177 2.39 16.28 12.89
CA ALA A 177 1.59 17.50 12.80
C ALA A 177 1.29 17.91 11.35
N LEU A 178 2.29 17.83 10.47
CA LEU A 178 2.10 18.08 9.03
C LEU A 178 1.10 17.08 8.41
N ARG A 179 1.21 15.79 8.75
CA ARG A 179 0.31 14.76 8.21
C ARG A 179 -1.13 14.96 8.65
N ASP A 180 -1.35 15.26 9.93
CA ASP A 180 -2.66 15.54 10.49
C ASP A 180 -3.32 16.74 9.78
N GLU A 181 -2.57 17.83 9.55
CA GLU A 181 -3.05 19.01 8.83
C GLU A 181 -3.44 18.68 7.38
N LEU A 182 -2.59 17.92 6.67
CA LEU A 182 -2.85 17.53 5.28
C LEU A 182 -4.04 16.57 5.13
N GLU A 183 -4.33 15.77 6.15
CA GLU A 183 -5.40 14.77 6.16
C GLU A 183 -6.76 15.37 6.49
N ALA A 184 -6.80 16.40 7.32
CA ALA A 184 -8.03 17.08 7.74
C ALA A 184 -8.91 17.58 6.58
N ASN A 185 -8.34 17.81 5.38
CA ASN A 185 -9.06 18.31 4.22
C ASN A 185 -9.00 17.36 3.01
N LYS A 186 -8.55 16.11 3.20
CA LYS A 186 -8.26 15.21 2.07
C LYS A 186 -9.47 14.35 1.72
N PRO A 187 -10.08 14.51 0.53
CA PRO A 187 -11.22 13.69 0.15
C PRO A 187 -10.86 12.21 0.06
N ALA A 188 -11.85 11.35 0.28
CA ALA A 188 -11.71 9.92 0.01
C ALA A 188 -11.37 9.70 -1.49
N PRO A 189 -10.51 8.72 -1.83
CA PRO A 189 -10.27 8.37 -3.23
C PRO A 189 -11.56 8.00 -3.94
N THR A 190 -11.70 8.42 -5.20
CA THR A 190 -12.90 8.16 -6.01
C THR A 190 -13.28 6.67 -6.07
N LEU A 191 -12.27 5.78 -6.12
CA LEU A 191 -12.47 4.34 -6.21
C LEU A 191 -12.29 3.60 -4.87
N LEU A 192 -12.36 4.30 -3.73
CA LEU A 192 -12.16 3.69 -2.39
C LEU A 192 -12.97 2.42 -2.20
N PHE A 193 -14.30 2.52 -2.32
CA PHE A 193 -15.16 1.37 -2.04
C PHE A 193 -15.04 0.26 -3.10
N PRO A 194 -15.09 0.53 -4.42
CA PRO A 194 -14.87 -0.50 -5.42
C PRO A 194 -13.54 -1.24 -5.26
N SER A 195 -12.45 -0.50 -4.99
CA SER A 195 -11.10 -1.05 -4.93
C SER A 195 -10.92 -1.94 -3.72
N VAL A 196 -11.22 -1.42 -2.53
CA VAL A 196 -10.92 -2.15 -1.29
C VAL A 196 -11.67 -3.47 -1.23
N GLN A 197 -12.98 -3.50 -1.53
CA GLN A 197 -13.77 -4.73 -1.41
C GLN A 197 -13.32 -5.85 -2.37
N VAL A 198 -12.73 -5.49 -3.52
CA VAL A 198 -12.15 -6.46 -4.46
C VAL A 198 -10.74 -6.85 -4.03
N ASN A 199 -9.93 -5.88 -3.59
CA ASN A 199 -8.53 -6.09 -3.26
C ASN A 199 -8.35 -6.92 -1.98
N ILE A 200 -9.19 -6.75 -0.96
CA ILE A 200 -9.18 -7.59 0.25
C ILE A 200 -9.58 -9.05 -0.04
N ASN A 201 -10.20 -9.31 -1.20
CA ASN A 201 -10.55 -10.63 -1.70
C ASN A 201 -9.55 -11.15 -2.75
N GLY A 202 -8.30 -10.69 -2.69
CA GLY A 202 -7.22 -11.14 -3.59
C GLY A 202 -7.33 -10.65 -5.04
N GLY A 203 -8.31 -9.78 -5.36
CA GLY A 203 -8.64 -9.37 -6.73
C GLY A 203 -9.79 -10.16 -7.36
N VAL A 204 -10.45 -11.03 -6.60
CA VAL A 204 -11.63 -11.77 -7.05
C VAL A 204 -12.87 -10.92 -6.76
N LEU A 205 -13.75 -10.78 -7.75
CA LEU A 205 -15.02 -10.08 -7.58
C LEU A 205 -15.89 -10.75 -6.51
N PRO A 206 -16.83 -10.02 -5.88
CA PRO A 206 -17.81 -10.62 -4.98
C PRO A 206 -18.53 -11.83 -5.63
N PRO A 207 -18.95 -12.82 -4.83
CA PRO A 207 -19.80 -13.89 -5.34
C PRO A 207 -21.09 -13.31 -5.92
N ALA A 208 -21.60 -13.96 -6.97
CA ALA A 208 -22.90 -13.62 -7.53
C ALA A 208 -24.03 -13.87 -6.51
N GLU A 209 -25.03 -13.00 -6.52
CA GLU A 209 -26.28 -13.20 -5.78
C GLU A 209 -27.19 -14.20 -6.51
N GLU A 210 -28.40 -14.44 -5.98
CA GLU A 210 -29.36 -15.44 -6.51
C GLU A 210 -29.72 -15.22 -7.99
N ASN A 211 -29.63 -13.97 -8.46
CA ASN A 211 -29.88 -13.60 -9.86
C ASN A 211 -28.67 -13.86 -10.80
N GLY A 212 -27.58 -14.43 -10.30
CA GLY A 212 -26.36 -14.70 -11.07
C GLY A 212 -25.48 -13.47 -11.33
N VAL A 213 -25.76 -12.33 -10.67
CA VAL A 213 -24.99 -11.08 -10.83
C VAL A 213 -24.20 -10.77 -9.56
N ALA A 214 -22.94 -10.38 -9.73
CA ALA A 214 -22.12 -9.87 -8.64
C ALA A 214 -22.29 -8.35 -8.50
N PHE A 215 -22.44 -7.86 -7.26
CA PHE A 215 -22.62 -6.44 -6.98
C PHE A 215 -21.50 -5.91 -6.08
N LEU A 216 -21.02 -4.71 -6.41
CA LEU A 216 -20.19 -3.93 -5.49
C LEU A 216 -21.11 -3.21 -4.50
N LYS A 217 -20.72 -3.22 -3.22
CA LYS A 217 -21.48 -2.55 -2.14
C LYS A 217 -20.87 -1.19 -1.85
N ILE A 218 -21.73 -0.17 -1.78
CA ILE A 218 -21.36 1.20 -1.41
C ILE A 218 -22.04 1.51 -0.06
N PRO A 219 -21.27 1.56 1.04
CA PRO A 219 -21.86 1.83 2.34
C PRO A 219 -22.22 3.32 2.46
N LEU A 220 -23.44 3.60 2.91
CA LEU A 220 -23.92 4.97 3.10
C LEU A 220 -23.51 5.47 4.50
N ASN A 221 -22.92 6.67 4.55
CA ASN A 221 -22.54 7.38 5.78
C ASN A 221 -21.56 6.61 6.72
N GLN A 222 -20.82 5.63 6.19
CA GLN A 222 -19.86 4.82 6.98
C GLN A 222 -18.41 5.34 6.92
N PHE A 223 -18.09 6.21 5.95
CA PHE A 223 -16.81 6.89 5.89
C PHE A 223 -17.08 8.38 6.00
N LYS A 224 -16.72 8.96 7.14
CA LYS A 224 -16.52 10.40 7.22
C LYS A 224 -15.16 10.65 6.57
N ALA A 225 -15.14 11.19 5.35
CA ALA A 225 -14.01 12.02 4.99
C ALA A 225 -13.95 13.12 6.06
N GLY A 226 -12.76 13.36 6.62
CA GLY A 226 -12.55 14.43 7.60
C GLY A 226 -13.22 15.73 7.17
#